data_AF-A0A7L2R5J7-F1
#
_entry.id   AF-A0A7L2R5J7-F1
#
_cell.length_a   1.000
_cell.length_b   1.000
_cell.length_c   1.000
_cell.angle_alpha   90.00
_cell.angle_beta   90.00
_cell.angle_gamma   90.00
#
_symmetry.space_group_name_H-M   'P 1'
#
loop_
_entity.id
_entity.type
_entity.pdbx_description
1 polymer ?
#
loop_
_entity_poly.entity_id
_entity_poly.type
_entity_poly.pdbx_seq_one_letter_code
_entity_poly.pdbx_strand_id
1 'polypeptide(L)'
;QSLIQNDIDLRDTRKNCDKGNLRVKPQQGTAVFWYNYLSDGEGWVGELDDFALHGGCLVTQGTKWIANNWINVDPNRRRQQQFQQEMERFAGSEAG
;
A
#
# COMPACT_ATOMS: atom_id res chain seq x y z
N GLN A 1 17.16 -7.77 0.64
CA GLN A 1 17.48 -8.49 -0.62
C GLN A 1 17.83 -7.46 -1.69
N SER A 2 18.88 -7.66 -2.51
CA SER A 2 19.22 -6.67 -3.55
C SER A 2 18.16 -6.67 -4.66
N LEU A 3 17.57 -5.51 -4.93
CA LEU A 3 16.63 -5.30 -6.04
C LEU A 3 17.34 -4.99 -7.37
N ILE A 4 18.66 -4.85 -7.33
CA ILE A 4 19.52 -4.79 -8.52
C ILE A 4 20.23 -6.13 -8.64
N GLN A 5 20.02 -6.82 -9.75
CA GLN A 5 20.55 -8.16 -10.02
C GLN A 5 21.20 -8.17 -11.40
N ASN A 6 22.50 -8.44 -11.49
CA ASN A 6 23.24 -8.45 -12.77
C ASN A 6 22.96 -7.20 -13.64
N ASP A 7 23.09 -6.00 -13.04
CA ASP A 7 22.78 -4.69 -13.65
C ASP A 7 21.31 -4.49 -14.09
N ILE A 8 20.40 -5.39 -13.71
CA ILE A 8 18.97 -5.25 -13.90
C ILE A 8 18.35 -4.68 -12.63
N ASP A 9 17.81 -3.47 -12.70
CA ASP A 9 16.99 -2.90 -11.64
C ASP A 9 15.55 -3.42 -11.74
N LEU A 10 15.15 -4.28 -10.80
CA LEU A 10 13.80 -4.86 -10.76
C LEU A 10 12.72 -3.82 -10.40
N ARG A 11 13.12 -2.62 -9.95
CA ARG A 11 12.20 -1.50 -9.67
C ARG A 11 11.80 -0.75 -10.94
N ASP A 12 12.52 -0.93 -12.05
CA ASP A 12 12.15 -0.32 -13.33
C ASP A 12 10.95 -1.08 -13.95
N THR A 13 9.74 -0.61 -13.63
CA THR A 13 8.48 -1.19 -14.13
C THR A 13 8.21 -0.91 -15.61
N ARG A 14 9.08 -0.13 -16.28
CA ARG A 14 8.98 0.09 -17.72
C ARG A 14 9.75 -0.97 -18.50
N LYS A 15 10.89 -1.42 -17.95
CA LYS A 15 11.81 -2.35 -18.63
C LYS A 15 11.73 -3.79 -18.12
N ASN A 16 11.48 -3.98 -16.82
CA ASN A 16 11.71 -5.26 -16.14
C ASN A 16 10.44 -5.82 -15.48
N CYS A 17 9.26 -5.34 -15.85
CA CYS A 17 8.01 -5.82 -15.27
C CYS A 17 7.75 -7.31 -15.49
N ASP A 18 8.20 -7.85 -16.62
CA ASP A 18 8.17 -9.27 -16.99
C ASP A 18 9.01 -10.18 -16.07
N LYS A 19 10.00 -9.59 -15.39
CA LYS A 19 10.90 -10.27 -14.43
C LYS A 19 10.41 -10.22 -12.98
N GLY A 20 9.36 -9.45 -12.69
CA GLY A 20 8.75 -9.42 -11.35
C GLY A 20 8.13 -10.77 -10.97
N ASN A 21 8.16 -11.10 -9.67
CA ASN A 21 7.65 -12.37 -9.13
C ASN A 21 6.13 -12.55 -9.33
N LEU A 22 5.37 -11.46 -9.24
CA LEU A 22 3.91 -11.46 -9.37
C LEU A 22 3.47 -10.28 -10.24
N ARG A 23 2.49 -10.52 -11.12
CA ARG A 23 1.80 -9.49 -11.91
C ARG A 23 0.30 -9.74 -11.87
N VAL A 24 -0.46 -8.70 -11.58
CA VAL A 24 -1.93 -8.74 -11.65
C VAL A 24 -2.39 -8.00 -12.89
N LYS A 25 -3.11 -8.71 -13.78
CA LYS A 25 -3.69 -8.10 -14.98
C LYS A 25 -4.89 -7.22 -14.58
N PRO A 26 -4.96 -5.95 -15.01
CA PRO A 26 -6.11 -5.11 -14.72
C PRO A 26 -7.38 -5.67 -15.35
N GLN A 27 -8.45 -5.76 -14.56
CA GLN A 27 -9.78 -6.12 -15.01
C GLN A 27 -10.79 -5.18 -14.33
N GLN A 28 -11.73 -4.64 -15.12
CA GLN A 28 -12.73 -3.71 -14.62
C GLN A 28 -13.58 -4.37 -13.53
N GLY A 29 -13.79 -3.66 -12.42
CA GLY A 29 -14.53 -4.16 -11.26
C GLY A 29 -13.71 -4.99 -10.28
N THR A 30 -12.47 -5.38 -10.62
CA THR A 30 -11.59 -6.10 -9.70
C THR A 30 -10.96 -5.15 -8.68
N ALA A 31 -11.01 -5.54 -7.41
CA ALA A 31 -10.25 -4.92 -6.33
C ALA A 31 -9.16 -5.88 -5.84
N VAL A 32 -7.97 -5.33 -5.59
CA VAL A 32 -6.87 -6.01 -4.90
C VAL A 32 -6.50 -5.16 -3.71
N PHE A 33 -6.26 -5.79 -2.57
CA PHE A 33 -5.77 -5.13 -1.37
C PHE A 33 -4.65 -5.96 -0.73
N TRP A 34 -3.77 -5.29 -0.01
CA TRP A 34 -2.65 -5.89 0.71
C TRP A 34 -2.33 -5.04 1.94
N TYR A 35 -1.53 -5.58 2.86
CA TYR A 35 -1.01 -4.87 4.02
C TYR A 35 0.40 -4.35 3.69
N ASN A 36 0.71 -3.10 4.09
CA ASN A 36 2.04 -2.51 3.88
C ASN A 36 3.02 -2.79 5.04
N TYR A 37 2.51 -3.35 6.14
CA TYR A 37 3.24 -3.63 7.36
C TYR A 37 2.95 -5.05 7.82
N LEU A 38 3.93 -5.66 8.47
CA LEU A 38 3.78 -6.91 9.19
C LEU A 38 3.01 -6.71 10.50
N SER A 39 2.54 -7.80 11.09
CA SER A 39 2.01 -7.78 12.47
C SER A 39 3.16 -7.62 13.46
N ASP A 40 2.93 -6.86 14.54
CA ASP A 40 3.84 -6.82 15.69
C ASP A 40 3.78 -8.08 16.57
N GLY A 41 2.82 -8.98 16.31
CA GLY A 41 2.55 -10.18 17.11
C GLY A 41 1.55 -9.99 18.25
N GLU A 42 1.21 -8.74 18.58
CA GLU A 42 0.35 -8.34 19.71
C GLU A 42 -0.95 -7.65 19.25
N GLY A 43 -1.26 -7.77 17.95
CA GLY A 43 -2.48 -7.24 17.34
C GLY A 43 -2.38 -5.78 16.93
N TRP A 44 -1.17 -5.27 16.69
CA TRP A 44 -0.93 -3.93 16.14
C TRP A 44 -0.01 -3.95 14.91
N VAL A 45 0.27 -2.76 14.39
CA VAL A 45 1.15 -2.54 13.23
C VAL A 45 2.60 -2.72 13.66
N GLY A 46 3.31 -3.65 13.00
CA GLY A 46 4.73 -3.90 13.19
C GLY A 46 5.60 -3.20 12.15
N GLU A 47 6.69 -3.86 11.75
CA GLU A 47 7.65 -3.35 10.77
C GLU A 47 7.05 -3.26 9.34
N LEU A 48 7.67 -2.45 8.48
CA LEU A 48 7.34 -2.40 7.06
C LEU A 48 7.50 -3.78 6.41
N ASP A 49 6.54 -4.18 5.58
CA ASP A 49 6.66 -5.39 4.80
C ASP A 49 7.43 -5.10 3.50
N ASP A 50 8.70 -5.50 3.45
CA ASP A 50 9.55 -5.36 2.26
C ASP A 50 8.98 -6.07 1.02
N PHE A 51 8.13 -7.08 1.19
CA PHE A 51 7.46 -7.78 0.10
C PHE A 51 6.23 -7.04 -0.44
N ALA A 52 5.77 -5.97 0.23
CA ALA A 52 4.71 -5.10 -0.26
C ALA A 52 5.17 -4.11 -1.36
N LEU A 53 6.46 -4.15 -1.74
CA LEU A 53 6.97 -3.37 -2.86
C LEU A 53 6.17 -3.67 -4.13
N HIS A 54 5.54 -2.63 -4.69
CA HIS A 54 4.69 -2.74 -5.88
C HIS A 54 4.86 -1.53 -6.79
N GLY A 55 4.42 -1.67 -8.04
CA GLY A 55 4.43 -0.58 -9.01
C GLY A 55 3.50 -0.84 -10.18
N GLY A 56 3.27 0.20 -10.98
CA GLY A 56 2.51 0.11 -12.22
C GLY A 56 3.43 -0.17 -13.40
N CYS A 57 3.19 -1.27 -14.12
CA CYS A 57 3.87 -1.53 -15.39
C CYS A 57 3.49 -0.52 -16.46
N LEU A 58 4.36 -0.37 -17.46
CA LEU A 58 4.11 0.43 -18.67
C LEU A 58 2.79 0.03 -19.34
N VAL A 59 1.94 1.02 -19.63
CA VAL A 59 0.78 0.85 -20.50
C VAL A 59 1.25 0.95 -21.94
N THR A 60 1.14 -0.15 -22.70
CA THR A 60 1.61 -0.21 -24.10
C THR A 60 0.55 0.25 -25.11
N GLN A 61 -0.73 0.21 -24.75
CA GLN A 61 -1.84 0.65 -25.59
C GLN A 61 -2.96 1.27 -24.74
N GLY A 62 -3.48 2.41 -25.18
CA GLY A 62 -4.59 3.10 -24.53
C GLY A 62 -4.24 3.70 -23.17
N THR A 63 -5.23 3.76 -22.27
CA THR A 63 -5.13 4.40 -20.96
C THR A 63 -5.65 3.46 -19.88
N LYS A 64 -4.91 3.37 -18.76
CA LYS A 64 -5.31 2.61 -17.57
C LYS A 64 -5.85 3.57 -16.51
N TRP A 65 -7.04 3.29 -15.98
CA TRP A 65 -7.64 4.00 -14.84
C TRP A 65 -7.69 3.09 -13.61
N ILE A 66 -7.34 3.63 -12.44
CA ILE A 66 -7.42 2.94 -11.15
C ILE A 66 -7.86 3.92 -10.06
N ALA A 67 -8.33 3.38 -8.94
CA ALA A 67 -8.53 4.09 -7.69
C ALA A 67 -7.85 3.31 -6.56
N ASN A 68 -7.28 4.02 -5.59
CA ASN A 68 -6.71 3.44 -4.37
C ASN A 68 -7.39 4.07 -3.15
N ASN A 69 -7.52 3.29 -2.09
CA ASN A 69 -8.02 3.75 -0.81
C ASN A 69 -7.03 3.31 0.27
N TRP A 70 -6.51 4.26 1.03
CA TRP A 70 -5.56 3.99 2.11
C TRP A 70 -6.27 3.96 3.45
N ILE A 71 -6.08 2.85 4.16
CA ILE A 71 -6.53 2.71 5.54
C ILE A 71 -5.33 3.08 6.43
N ASN A 72 -5.39 4.26 7.03
CA ASN A 72 -4.29 4.80 7.80
C ASN A 72 -4.40 4.37 9.27
N VAL A 73 -3.35 3.73 9.77
CA VAL A 73 -3.21 3.34 11.19
C VAL A 73 -1.84 3.78 11.66
N ASP A 74 -1.78 4.51 12.77
CA ASP A 74 -0.53 4.92 13.38
C ASP A 74 0.18 3.72 14.05
N PRO A 75 1.47 3.45 13.76
CA PRO A 75 2.23 2.41 14.45
C PRO A 75 2.29 2.60 15.97
N ASN A 76 2.16 3.85 16.45
CA ASN A 76 1.94 4.11 17.86
C ASN A 76 0.45 4.02 18.21
N ARG A 77 0.05 2.91 18.83
CA ARG A 77 -1.32 2.64 19.24
C ARG A 77 -1.95 3.74 20.11
N ARG A 78 -1.18 4.33 21.03
CA ARG A 78 -1.68 5.41 21.90
C ARG A 78 -1.98 6.67 21.11
N ARG A 79 -1.12 7.01 20.14
CA ARG A 79 -1.31 8.17 19.26
C ARG A 79 -2.51 7.97 18.33
N GLN A 80 -2.71 6.76 17.80
CA GLN A 80 -3.92 6.42 17.03
C GLN A 80 -5.20 6.63 17.86
N GLN A 81 -5.23 6.13 19.09
CA GLN A 81 -6.39 6.26 19.98
C GLN A 81 -6.68 7.72 20.31
N GLN A 82 -5.65 8.51 20.61
CA GLN A 82 -5.79 9.94 20.86
C GLN A 82 -6.36 10.68 19.66
N PHE A 83 -5.87 10.39 18.45
CA PHE A 83 -6.39 10.95 17.22
C PHE A 83 -7.88 10.61 17.02
N GLN A 84 -8.26 9.34 17.22
CA GLN A 84 -9.65 8.90 17.05
C GLN A 84 -10.60 9.58 18.04
N GLN A 85 -10.24 9.62 19.33
CA GLN A 85 -11.04 10.27 20.37
C GLN A 85 -11.23 11.76 20.09
N GLU A 86 -10.17 12.43 19.65
CA GLU A 86 -10.21 13.85 19.35
C GLU A 86 -11.10 14.14 18.12
N MET A 87 -11.00 13.34 17.06
CA MET A 87 -11.86 13.46 15.87
C MET A 87 -13.33 13.21 16.20
N GLU A 88 -13.63 12.22 17.05
CA GLU A 88 -14.99 11.97 17.54
C GLU A 88 -15.54 13.17 18.33
N ARG A 89 -14.71 13.78 19.20
CA ARG A 89 -15.08 14.99 19.94
C ARG A 89 -15.36 16.17 19.00
N PHE A 90 -14.52 16.39 18.00
CA PHE A 90 -14.72 17.44 17.00
C PHE A 90 -16.03 17.26 16.23
N ALA A 91 -16.27 16.06 15.70
CA ALA A 91 -17.51 15.75 15.00
C ALA A 91 -18.76 15.95 15.88
N GLY A 92 -18.68 15.57 17.16
CA GLY A 92 -19.74 15.84 18.13
C GLY A 92 -19.96 17.33 18.42
N SER A 93 -18.89 18.14 18.40
CA SER A 93 -18.97 19.59 18.62
C SER A 93 -19.51 20.37 17.42
N GLU A 94 -19.34 19.87 16.19
CA GLU A 94 -19.95 20.48 14.99
C GLU A 94 -21.43 20.12 14.81
N ALA A 95 -21.90 19.09 15.52
CA ALA A 95 -23.28 18.63 15.48
C ALA A 95 -24.23 19.35 16.46
N GLY A 96 -23.71 20.25 17.31
CA GLY A 96 -24.47 21.04 18.29
C GLY A 96 -24.42 22.52 17.99
#